data_AF-A0A354X325-F1
#
_entry.id   AF-A0A354X325-F1
#
_cell.length_a   1.000
_cell.length_b   1.000
_cell.length_c   1.000
_cell.angle_alpha   90.00
_cell.angle_beta   90.00
_cell.angle_gamma   90.00
#
_symmetry.space_group_name_H-M   'P 1'
#
loop_
_entity.id
_entity.type
_entity.pdbx_description
1 polymer ?
#
loop_
_entity_poly.entity_id
_entity_poly.type
_entity_poly.pdbx_seq_one_letter_code
_entity_poly.pdbx_strand_id
1 'polypeptide(L)' 'GYVQFNSSKEVTDEYVKYAEQLKQLIRQGFSAAVYTQTTDVEVEVNGLMTYDRAVIKVDEPRIRKVNQEICRLLED' A
#
# COMPACT_ATOMS: atom_id res chain seq x y z
N GLY A 1 -2.39 9.58 12.70
CA GLY A 1 -2.66 11.01 12.46
C GLY A 1 -3.54 11.08 11.24
N TYR A 2 -4.58 11.90 11.24
CA TYR A 2 -5.64 11.88 10.24
C TYR A 2 -5.10 12.07 8.81
N VAL A 3 -5.01 10.97 8.05
CA VAL A 3 -4.58 10.96 6.65
C VAL A 3 -5.82 10.92 5.77
N GLN A 4 -5.89 11.85 4.82
CA GLN A 4 -6.97 11.91 3.85
C GLN A 4 -6.39 11.88 2.44
N PHE A 5 -6.70 10.81 1.69
CA PHE A 5 -6.40 10.73 0.26
C PHE A 5 -7.68 10.95 -0.54
N ASN A 6 -7.63 11.89 -1.47
CA ASN A 6 -8.80 12.35 -2.23
C ASN A 6 -8.89 11.69 -3.61
N SER A 7 -7.88 10.90 -3.99
CA SER A 7 -7.88 10.20 -5.27
C SER A 7 -7.26 8.81 -5.17
N SER A 8 -7.64 7.94 -6.10
CA SER A 8 -7.06 6.60 -6.22
C SER A 8 -5.55 6.65 -6.46
N LYS A 9 -5.10 7.66 -7.20
CA LYS A 9 -3.68 7.91 -7.44
C LYS A 9 -2.92 8.17 -6.14
N GLU A 10 -3.44 9.03 -5.27
CA GLU A 10 -2.78 9.38 -3.99
C GLU A 10 -2.63 8.17 -3.07
N VAL A 11 -3.70 7.39 -2.86
CA VAL A 11 -3.64 6.17 -2.03
C VAL A 11 -2.61 5.19 -2.60
N THR A 12 -2.62 5.01 -3.92
CA THR A 12 -1.69 4.10 -4.60
C THR A 12 -0.24 4.60 -4.50
N ASP A 13 0.00 5.89 -4.68
CA ASP A 13 1.33 6.48 -4.62
C ASP A 13 1.94 6.33 -3.21
N GLU A 14 1.15 6.52 -2.16
CA GLU A 14 1.63 6.32 -0.79
C GLU A 14 1.92 4.85 -0.50
N TYR A 15 1.07 3.93 -0.97
CA TYR A 15 1.35 2.49 -0.85
C TYR A 15 2.66 2.13 -1.54
N VAL A 16 2.86 2.59 -2.78
CA VAL A 16 4.08 2.32 -3.56
C VAL A 16 5.30 2.91 -2.86
N LYS A 17 5.19 4.13 -2.31
CA LYS A 17 6.27 4.74 -1.53
C LYS A 17 6.68 3.87 -0.33
N TYR A 18 5.72 3.34 0.44
CA TYR A 18 6.05 2.42 1.54
C TYR A 18 6.64 1.10 1.04
N ALA A 19 6.15 0.59 -0.07
CA ALA A 19 6.69 -0.62 -0.68
C ALA A 19 8.15 -0.43 -1.14
N GLU A 20 8.50 0.72 -1.72
CA GLU A 20 9.89 1.07 -2.06
C GLU A 20 10.79 1.19 -0.83
N GLN A 21 10.28 1.77 0.27
CA GLN A 21 10.99 1.78 1.54
C GLN A 21 11.22 0.37 2.08
N LEU A 22 10.21 -0.50 2.01
CA LEU A 22 10.35 -1.90 2.43
C LEU A 22 11.41 -2.63 1.62
N LYS A 23 11.53 -2.41 0.30
CA LYS A 23 12.60 -3.03 -0.50
C LYS A 23 13.99 -2.69 0.04
N GLN A 24 14.22 -1.44 0.46
CA GLN A 24 15.48 -1.03 1.08
C GLN A 24 15.72 -1.68 2.44
N LEU A 25 14.65 -1.81 3.25
CA LEU A 25 14.71 -2.44 4.57
C LEU A 25 14.92 -3.95 4.51
N ILE A 26 14.37 -4.64 3.51
CA ILE A 26 14.56 -6.08 3.32
C ILE A 26 16.05 -6.40 3.15
N ARG A 27 16.79 -5.56 2.39
CA ARG A 27 18.24 -5.67 2.24
C ARG A 27 19.01 -5.48 3.56
N GLN A 28 18.36 -4.94 4.58
CA GLN A 28 18.91 -4.73 5.94
C GLN A 28 18.39 -5.77 6.95
N GLY A 29 17.64 -6.79 6.52
CA GLY A 29 17.17 -7.90 7.37
C GLY A 29 15.69 -7.86 7.74
N PHE A 30 14.90 -6.92 7.22
CA PHE A 30 13.44 -6.95 7.41
C PHE A 30 12.81 -8.09 6.60
N SER A 31 11.85 -8.81 7.17
CA SER A 31 11.19 -9.94 6.48
C SER A 31 9.93 -9.53 5.71
N ALA A 32 9.17 -8.55 6.22
CA ALA A 32 7.89 -8.13 5.64
C ALA A 32 7.41 -6.79 6.23
N ALA A 33 6.34 -6.25 5.65
CA ALA A 33 5.51 -5.22 6.26
C ALA A 33 4.02 -5.57 6.11
N VAL A 34 3.18 -5.01 6.99
CA VAL A 34 1.72 -5.12 6.92
C VAL A 34 1.17 -3.72 6.69
N TYR A 35 0.45 -3.53 5.59
CA TYR A 35 -0.27 -2.29 5.34
C TYR A 35 -1.62 -2.34 6.06
N THR A 36 -1.80 -1.45 7.02
CA THR A 36 -3.12 -1.07 7.52
C THR A 36 -3.46 0.27 6.87
N GLN A 37 -4.61 0.44 6.22
CA GLN A 37 -5.92 -0.11 6.58
C GLN A 37 -6.66 -0.71 5.37
N THR A 38 -7.53 -1.70 5.58
CA THR A 38 -8.30 -2.32 4.48
C THR A 38 -9.38 -1.39 3.93
N THR A 39 -10.10 -0.69 4.80
CA THR A 39 -11.19 0.24 4.45
C THR A 39 -10.91 1.62 5.02
N ASP A 40 -11.61 2.66 4.57
CA ASP A 40 -11.64 3.92 5.31
C ASP A 40 -12.29 3.72 6.69
N VAL A 41 -11.92 4.54 7.67
CA VAL A 41 -12.49 4.55 9.04
C VAL A 41 -12.63 5.99 9.50
N GLU A 42 -13.85 6.39 9.88
CA GLU A 42 -14.16 7.76 10.33
C GLU A 42 -13.58 8.84 9.39
N VAL A 43 -12.57 9.57 9.84
CA VAL A 43 -11.87 10.63 9.09
C VAL A 43 -10.54 10.16 8.48
N GLU A 44 -10.16 8.90 8.68
CA GLU A 44 -9.00 8.25 8.05
C GLU A 44 -9.41 7.65 6.70
N VAL A 45 -9.10 8.38 5.63
CA VAL A 45 -9.52 8.09 4.26
C VAL A 45 -8.36 7.46 3.48
N ASN A 46 -7.61 6.57 4.12
CA ASN A 46 -6.44 5.86 3.61
C ASN A 46 -6.64 4.34 3.45
N GLY A 47 -7.89 3.88 3.45
CA GLY A 47 -8.22 2.50 3.16
C GLY A 47 -7.92 2.10 1.72
N LEU A 48 -7.61 0.82 1.52
CA LEU A 48 -7.57 0.22 0.18
C LEU A 48 -8.95 0.23 -0.51
N MET A 49 -10.01 0.30 0.29
CA MET A 49 -11.41 0.37 -0.15
C MET A 49 -12.15 1.48 0.59
N THR A 50 -13.29 1.91 0.05
CA THR A 50 -14.22 2.80 0.77
C THR A 50 -14.72 2.17 2.07
N TYR A 51 -15.22 3.02 2.97
CA TYR A 51 -15.77 2.59 4.28
C TYR A 51 -16.81 1.46 4.16
N ASP A 52 -17.70 1.56 3.17
CA ASP A 52 -18.76 0.58 2.87
C ASP A 52 -18.28 -0.65 2.07
N ARG A 53 -16.99 -0.70 1.72
CA ARG A 53 -16.35 -1.74 0.88
C ARG A 53 -16.91 -1.82 -0.55
N ALA A 54 -17.62 -0.80 -1.01
CA ALA A 54 -18.22 -0.80 -2.35
C ALA A 54 -17.20 -0.50 -3.46
N VAL A 55 -16.16 0.28 -3.17
CA VAL A 55 -15.20 0.76 -4.17
C VAL A 55 -13.78 0.45 -3.73
N ILE A 56 -13.00 -0.17 -4.62
CA ILE A 56 -11.55 -0.30 -4.47
C ILE A 56 -10.91 1.05 -4.81
N LYS A 57 -10.15 1.60 -3.87
CA LYS A 57 -9.55 2.93 -3.97
C LYS A 57 -8.15 2.91 -4.56
N VAL A 58 -7.52 1.75 -4.72
CA VAL A 58 -6.15 1.64 -5.27
C VAL A 58 -6.15 1.16 -6.71
N ASP A 59 -5.08 1.50 -7.44
CA ASP A 59 -4.77 0.89 -8.73
C ASP A 59 -4.19 -0.52 -8.50
N GLU A 60 -5.05 -1.54 -8.61
CA GLU A 60 -4.68 -2.93 -8.37
C GLU A 60 -3.49 -3.42 -9.21
N PRO A 61 -3.39 -3.12 -10.53
CA PRO A 61 -2.19 -3.42 -11.30
C PRO A 61 -0.89 -2.87 -10.70
N ARG A 62 -0.87 -1.62 -10.25
CA ARG A 62 0.32 -1.00 -9.63
C ARG A 62 0.68 -1.66 -8.30
N ILE A 63 -0.31 -1.92 -7.46
CA ILE A 63 -0.12 -2.62 -6.17
C ILE A 63 0.43 -4.03 -6.41
N ARG A 64 -0.17 -4.77 -7.36
CA ARG A 64 0.28 -6.12 -7.73
C ARG A 64 1.72 -6.11 -8.20
N LYS A 65 2.10 -5.16 -9.05
CA LYS A 65 3.46 -5.05 -9.58
C LYS A 65 4.48 -4.88 -8.44
N VAL A 66 4.28 -3.93 -7.54
CA VAL A 66 5.25 -3.67 -6.47
C VAL A 66 5.33 -4.82 -5.46
N ASN A 67 4.21 -5.49 -5.18
CA ASN A 67 4.20 -6.67 -4.30
C ASN A 67 4.96 -7.84 -4.93
N GLN A 68 4.83 -8.06 -6.23
CA GLN A 68 5.62 -9.07 -6.94
C GLN A 68 7.11 -8.75 -6.92
N GLU A 69 7.49 -7.48 -7.11
CA GLU A 69 8.89 -7.04 -7.01
C GLU A 69 9.45 -7.29 -5.60
N ILE A 70 8.66 -7.07 -4.54
CA ILE A 70 9.05 -7.39 -3.16
C ILE A 70 9.23 -8.90 -2.96
N CYS A 71 8.26 -9.72 -3.37
CA CYS A 71 8.32 -11.17 -3.18
C CYS A 71 9.52 -11.81 -3.89
N ARG A 72 9.94 -11.24 -5.03
CA ARG A 72 11.07 -11.72 -5.83
C ARG A 72 12.39 -10.99 -5.55
N LEU A 73 12.42 -10.07 -4.59
CA LEU A 73 13.55 -9.14 -4.38
C LEU A 73 14.88 -9.84 -4.05
N LEU A 74 14.78 -11.05 -3.50
CA LEU A 74 15.90 -11.88 -3.06
C LEU A 74 16.05 -13.16 -3.90
N GLU A 75 15.28 -13.29 -5.00
CA GLU A 75 15.54 -14.33 -5.99
C GLU A 75 16.81 -13.96 -6.77
N ASP A 76 17.67 -14.95 -7.05
CA ASP A 76 18.94 -14.80 -7.77
C ASP A 76 18.76 -14.64 -9.29
#